data_AF-A0A0U1NW78-F1
#
_entry.id   AF-A0A0U1NW78-F1
#
_cell.length_a   1.000
_cell.length_b   1.000
_cell.length_c   1.000
_cell.angle_alpha   90.00
_cell.angle_beta   90.00
_cell.angle_gamma   90.00
#
_symmetry.space_group_name_H-M   'P 1'
#
loop_
_entity.id
_entity.type
_entity.pdbx_description
1 polymer ?
#
loop_
_entity_poly.entity_id
_entity_poly.type
_entity_poly.pdbx_seq_one_letter_code
_entity_poly.pdbx_strand_id
1 'polypeptide(L)' 'MVDQLCSACGNNTFAKGKLGNGYTSVTPVEKLLGSSPLILTFCKKCGEVVSIKVQNPDKF' A
#
# COMPACT_ATOMS: atom_id res chain seq x y z
N MET A 1 11.06 5.04 20.81
CA MET A 1 10.52 4.17 19.74
C MET A 1 9.10 4.65 19.49
N VAL A 2 8.82 5.24 18.32
CA VAL A 2 7.45 5.69 18.01
C VAL A 2 6.72 4.48 17.48
N ASP A 3 6.01 3.77 18.36
CA ASP A 3 5.04 2.78 17.92
C ASP A 3 4.00 3.52 17.08
N GLN A 4 3.95 3.23 15.78
CA GLN A 4 2.86 3.75 14.96
C GLN A 4 1.58 3.14 15.51
N LEU A 5 0.69 3.98 16.04
CA LEU A 5 -0.63 3.56 16.48
C LEU A 5 -1.61 3.85 15.35
N CYS A 6 -2.55 2.94 15.14
CA CYS A 6 -3.62 3.12 14.19
C CYS A 6 -4.48 4.32 14.63
N SER A 7 -4.60 5.34 13.78
CA SER A 7 -5.37 6.55 14.08
C SER A 7 -6.85 6.28 14.36
N ALA A 8 -7.40 5.16 13.84
CA ALA A 8 -8.81 4.82 14.01
C ALA A 8 -9.11 3.98 15.27
N CYS A 9 -8.19 3.11 15.70
CA CYS A 9 -8.47 2.16 16.80
C CYS A 9 -7.39 2.07 17.89
N GLY A 10 -6.32 2.88 17.79
CA GLY A 10 -5.22 2.93 18.75
C GLY A 10 -4.37 1.66 18.81
N ASN A 11 -4.56 0.71 17.88
CA ASN A 11 -3.80 -0.55 17.87
C ASN A 11 -2.49 -0.40 17.09
N ASN A 12 -1.47 -1.18 17.46
CA ASN A 12 -0.16 -1.20 16.78
C ASN A 12 0.01 -2.39 15.81
N THR A 13 -1.04 -3.18 15.59
CA THR A 13 -0.99 -4.36 14.70
C THR A 13 -1.33 -3.98 13.27
N PHE A 14 -0.32 -3.98 12.38
CA PHE A 14 -0.49 -3.74 10.96
C PHE A 14 -0.20 -4.98 10.12
N ALA A 15 -0.93 -5.12 9.03
CA ALA A 15 -0.72 -6.12 7.99
C ALA A 15 -0.40 -5.42 6.66
N LYS A 16 0.29 -6.14 5.76
CA LYS A 16 0.58 -5.67 4.41
C LYS A 16 -0.23 -6.48 3.40
N GLY A 17 -0.91 -5.79 2.50
CA GLY A 17 -1.61 -6.37 1.35
C GLY A 17 -0.93 -5.96 0.04
N LYS A 18 -0.99 -6.82 -0.98
CA LYS A 18 -0.53 -6.52 -2.33
C LYS A 18 -1.74 -6.37 -3.25
N LEU A 19 -1.90 -5.20 -3.85
CA LEU A 19 -2.79 -4.99 -5.00
C LEU A 19 -1.92 -5.06 -6.25
N GLY A 20 -2.07 -6.14 -7.01
CA GLY A 20 -1.28 -6.36 -8.23
C GLY A 20 -1.86 -7.40 -9.18
N ASN A 21 -3.06 -7.91 -8.92
CA ASN A 21 -3.72 -8.82 -9.84
C ASN A 21 -4.71 -8.01 -10.70
N GLY A 22 -4.44 -7.93 -12.01
CA GLY A 22 -5.27 -7.21 -12.98
C GLY A 22 -5.02 -5.69 -13.03
N TYR A 23 -6.10 -4.92 -13.17
CA TYR A 23 -6.11 -3.46 -13.38
C TYR A 23 -5.77 -2.61 -12.13
N THR A 24 -5.36 -3.22 -11.02
CA THR A 24 -5.12 -2.52 -9.74
C THR A 24 -3.67 -2.09 -9.52
N SER A 25 -2.83 -2.27 -10.54
CA SER A 25 -1.44 -1.86 -10.51
C SER A 25 -1.28 -0.42 -10.99
N VAL A 26 -0.26 0.28 -10.50
CA VAL A 26 0.05 1.62 -11.01
C VAL A 26 0.80 1.46 -12.34
N THR A 27 0.40 2.26 -13.32
CA THR A 27 1.01 2.34 -14.65
C THR A 27 1.31 3.80 -14.95
N PRO A 28 2.47 4.16 -15.53
CA PRO A 28 2.79 5.54 -15.83
C PRO A 28 1.79 6.09 -16.84
N VAL A 29 1.32 7.32 -16.63
CA VAL A 29 0.38 7.98 -17.56
C VAL A 29 1.01 8.13 -18.96
N GLU A 30 2.31 8.35 -19.01
CA GLU A 30 3.06 8.60 -20.26
C GLU A 30 3.64 7.33 -20.92
N LYS A 31 3.65 6.18 -20.23
CA LYS A 31 4.22 4.92 -20.75
C LYS A 31 3.21 3.78 -20.59
N LEU A 32 2.78 3.22 -21.73
CA LEU A 32 1.90 2.04 -21.77
C LEU A 32 2.53 0.75 -21.20
N LEU A 33 3.84 0.72 -20.98
CA LEU A 33 4.61 -0.44 -20.55
C LEU A 33 5.31 -0.14 -19.23
N GLY A 34 4.90 -0.87 -18.17
CA GLY A 34 5.45 -0.73 -16.83
C GLY A 34 4.34 -0.75 -15.79
N SER A 35 4.00 -1.93 -15.29
CA SER A 35 3.04 -2.08 -14.20
C SER A 35 3.78 -2.36 -12.90
N SER A 36 3.46 -1.62 -11.84
CA SER A 36 4.05 -1.77 -10.52
C SER A 36 2.98 -2.07 -9.48
N PRO A 37 3.10 -3.17 -8.72
CA PRO A 37 2.14 -3.50 -7.68
C PRO A 37 2.10 -2.44 -6.60
N LEU A 38 0.92 -2.25 -6.01
CA LEU A 38 0.75 -1.44 -4.81
C LEU A 38 0.85 -2.30 -3.56
N ILE A 39 1.59 -1.83 -2.58
CA ILE A 39 1.68 -2.38 -1.24
C ILE A 39 0.86 -1.49 -0.32
N LEU A 40 -0.18 -2.04 0.28
CA LEU A 40 -0.99 -1.36 1.28
C LEU A 40 -0.56 -1.84 2.64
N THR A 41 -0.42 -0.90 3.57
CA THR A 41 -0.28 -1.18 4.98
C THR A 41 -1.56 -0.76 5.66
N PHE A 42 -2.23 -1.69 6.31
CA PHE A 42 -3.50 -1.44 6.98
C PHE A 42 -3.52 -2.07 8.37
N CYS A 43 -4.36 -1.55 9.25
CA CYS A 43 -4.54 -2.08 10.58
C CYS A 43 -5.30 -3.40 10.51
N LYS A 44 -4.69 -4.48 11.05
CA LYS A 44 -5.31 -5.81 11.03
C LYS A 44 -6.60 -5.87 11.87
N LYS A 45 -6.75 -4.97 12.84
CA LYS A 45 -7.87 -4.97 13.79
C LYS A 45 -9.11 -4.24 13.27
N CYS A 46 -8.94 -3.10 12.60
CA CYS A 46 -10.07 -2.26 12.16
C CYS A 46 -10.14 -2.05 10.64
N GLY A 47 -9.13 -2.48 9.88
CA GLY A 47 -9.10 -2.30 8.43
C GLY A 47 -8.62 -0.94 7.94
N GLU A 48 -8.26 -0.03 8.85
CA GLU A 48 -7.78 1.33 8.50
C GLU A 48 -6.51 1.27 7.64
N VAL A 49 -6.52 1.91 6.48
CA VAL A 49 -5.35 1.97 5.60
C VAL A 49 -4.42 3.10 6.07
N VAL A 50 -3.23 2.73 6.53
CA VAL A 50 -2.25 3.67 7.07
C VAL A 50 -1.38 4.25 5.96
N SER A 51 -1.02 3.43 4.97
CA SER A 51 -0.25 3.90 3.82
C SER A 51 -0.42 2.99 2.62
N ILE A 52 -0.27 3.60 1.44
CA ILE A 52 -0.20 2.91 0.16
C ILE A 52 1.14 3.28 -0.46
N LYS A 53 1.90 2.29 -0.91
CA LYS A 53 3.22 2.48 -1.52
C LYS A 53 3.29 1.74 -2.85
N VAL A 54 3.92 2.37 -3.83
CA VAL A 54 4.29 1.69 -5.09
C VAL A 54 5.48 0.77 -4.79
N GLN A 55 5.41 -0.51 -5.19
CA GLN A 55 6.46 -1.48 -4.89
C GLN A 55 7.77 -1.14 -5.61
N ASN A 56 7.69 -0.71 -6.87
CA ASN A 56 8.84 -0.32 -7.69
C ASN A 56 8.58 1.08 -8.26
N PRO A 57 8.87 2.15 -7.50
CA PRO A 57 8.74 3.52 -7.99
C PRO A 57 9.79 3.87 -9.06
N ASP A 58 10.97 3.23 -9.06
CA ASP A 58 12.06 3.51 -10.01
C ASP A 58 11.76 3.13 -11.47
N LYS A 59 10.60 2.52 -11.73
CA LYS A 59 10.12 2.18 -13.07
C LYS A 59 9.35 3.33 -13.73
N PHE A 60 9.11 4.41 -13.00
CA PHE A 60 8.33 5.58 -13.43
C PHE A 60 9.26 6.74 -13.77
#